data_AF-H1DF32-F1
#
_entry.id   AF-H1DF32-F1
#
_cell.length_a   1.000
_cell.length_b   1.000
_cell.length_c   1.000
_cell.angle_alpha   90.00
_cell.angle_beta   90.00
_cell.angle_gamma   90.00
#
_symmetry.space_group_name_H-M   'P 1'
#
loop_
_entity.id
_entity.type
_entity.pdbx_description
1 polymer ?
#
loop_
_entity_poly.entity_id
_entity_poly.type
_entity_poly.pdbx_seq_one_letter_code
_entity_poly.pdbx_strand_id
1 'polypeptide(L)'
;MKKILISAIGMLAIVTVQEVKSQEHIPETDIYQTEERNDMMEKVRVEIIRLREQNYSCSQATLLGICRTLGSNLPEQQIMAFSAGFRGGIGRSYNEGTCGALSAGIMALGIYLPDENEKTIALSKELFDHFKQENGTVICGNIVQKYGFSRCTGCCLCIGNKVAELLQREKAQFGTVQMFRRNGRINK
;
A
#
# COMPACT_ATOMS: atom_id res chain seq x y z
N MET A 1 23.99 31.55 -45.37
CA MET A 1 24.15 31.68 -43.89
C MET A 1 22.97 31.00 -43.19
N LYS A 2 23.08 30.71 -41.88
CA LYS A 2 22.05 30.12 -40.97
C LYS A 2 21.65 28.62 -41.12
N LYS A 3 22.54 27.76 -40.59
CA LYS A 3 22.34 26.60 -39.67
C LYS A 3 21.02 25.75 -39.68
N ILE A 4 21.16 24.47 -40.05
CA ILE A 4 21.03 23.22 -39.23
C ILE A 4 19.81 23.01 -38.28
N LEU A 5 19.07 21.88 -38.41
CA LEU A 5 18.96 20.78 -37.38
C LEU A 5 18.30 19.44 -37.86
N ILE A 6 18.79 18.33 -37.29
CA ILE A 6 18.43 16.87 -37.29
C ILE A 6 17.03 16.61 -36.63
N SER A 7 16.20 15.56 -36.82
CA SER A 7 15.96 14.36 -37.72
C SER A 7 14.54 13.82 -37.33
N ALA A 8 13.68 13.08 -38.07
CA ALA A 8 13.67 12.16 -39.22
C ALA A 8 13.82 10.63 -38.91
N ILE A 9 12.93 9.81 -39.52
CA ILE A 9 12.80 8.30 -39.53
C ILE A 9 12.29 7.67 -38.20
N GLY A 10 11.46 6.60 -38.14
CA GLY A 10 10.94 5.70 -39.20
C GLY A 10 9.72 4.82 -38.79
N MET A 11 9.48 3.73 -39.55
CA MET A 11 8.26 2.90 -39.53
C MET A 11 8.25 1.69 -38.55
N LEU A 12 7.07 1.05 -38.45
CA LEU A 12 6.79 -0.24 -37.81
C LEU A 12 7.91 -1.30 -37.91
N ALA A 13 8.13 -2.02 -36.81
CA ALA A 13 8.66 -3.38 -36.80
C ALA A 13 7.90 -4.22 -35.76
N ILE A 14 7.45 -5.42 -36.16
CA ILE A 14 6.89 -6.42 -35.24
C ILE A 14 8.07 -7.26 -34.74
N VAL A 15 8.41 -7.14 -33.45
CA VAL A 15 9.56 -7.86 -32.88
C VAL A 15 9.08 -9.18 -32.27
N THR A 16 9.50 -10.30 -32.87
CA THR A 16 9.26 -11.65 -32.36
C THR A 16 10.12 -11.98 -31.15
N VAL A 17 9.65 -12.86 -30.27
CA VAL A 17 10.32 -13.21 -29.00
C VAL A 17 11.53 -14.12 -29.24
N GLN A 18 12.68 -13.53 -29.59
CA GLN A 18 14.01 -14.14 -29.48
C GLN A 18 15.12 -13.07 -29.59
N GLU A 19 16.28 -13.36 -29.01
CA GLU A 19 17.54 -12.58 -29.10
C GLU A 19 17.58 -11.15 -28.50
N VAL A 20 17.61 -11.06 -27.16
CA VAL A 20 18.53 -10.13 -26.49
C VAL A 20 19.30 -10.92 -25.42
N LYS A 21 20.63 -11.04 -25.59
CA LYS A 21 21.51 -11.66 -24.59
C LYS A 21 22.87 -10.95 -24.56
N SER A 22 22.94 -9.88 -23.77
CA SER A 22 24.15 -9.09 -23.50
C SER A 22 24.27 -8.86 -22.00
N GLN A 23 25.46 -9.02 -21.45
CA GLN A 23 25.66 -9.19 -20.00
C GLN A 23 25.60 -7.88 -19.21
N GLU A 24 24.60 -7.77 -18.34
CA GLU A 24 24.84 -7.33 -16.95
C GLU A 24 24.56 -8.52 -16.03
N HIS A 25 25.48 -8.81 -15.11
CA HIS A 25 25.31 -9.88 -14.13
C HIS A 25 24.58 -9.34 -12.89
N ILE A 26 23.26 -9.18 -13.02
CA ILE A 26 22.38 -9.00 -11.87
C ILE A 26 22.40 -10.32 -11.07
N PRO A 27 22.73 -10.31 -9.77
CA PRO A 27 22.79 -11.54 -8.99
C PRO A 27 21.38 -12.14 -8.83
N GLU A 28 21.28 -13.47 -8.93
CA GLU A 28 20.00 -14.21 -8.91
C GLU A 28 19.12 -13.85 -7.69
N THR A 29 19.75 -13.58 -6.55
CA THR A 29 19.11 -13.18 -5.30
C THR A 29 18.32 -11.87 -5.38
N ASP A 30 18.70 -10.94 -6.27
CA ASP A 30 17.98 -9.67 -6.43
C ASP A 30 16.73 -9.86 -7.29
N ILE A 31 16.81 -10.74 -8.30
CA ILE A 31 15.68 -11.06 -9.19
C ILE A 31 14.53 -11.67 -8.38
N TYR A 32 14.79 -12.77 -7.65
CA TYR A 32 13.76 -13.40 -6.81
C TYR A 32 13.17 -12.44 -5.77
N GLN A 33 14.00 -11.59 -5.15
CA GLN A 33 13.49 -10.56 -4.23
C GLN A 33 12.57 -9.55 -4.95
N THR A 34 12.90 -9.10 -6.17
CA THR A 34 12.01 -8.21 -6.93
C THR A 34 10.71 -8.89 -7.37
N GLU A 35 10.72 -10.19 -7.67
CA GLU A 35 9.50 -10.96 -7.95
C GLU A 35 8.60 -11.07 -6.71
N GLU A 36 9.15 -11.41 -5.54
CA GLU A 36 8.40 -11.41 -4.27
C GLU A 36 7.87 -10.02 -3.87
N ARG A 37 8.59 -8.94 -4.20
CA ARG A 37 8.10 -7.56 -4.00
C ARG A 37 6.86 -7.26 -4.83
N ASN A 38 6.90 -7.63 -6.10
CA ASN A 38 5.80 -7.39 -7.02
C ASN A 38 4.58 -8.26 -6.69
N ASP A 39 4.81 -9.51 -6.29
CA ASP A 39 3.76 -10.45 -5.86
C ASP A 39 2.99 -9.97 -4.62
N MET A 40 3.67 -9.60 -3.52
CA MET A 40 2.96 -9.13 -2.31
C MET A 40 2.19 -7.83 -2.58
N MET A 41 2.79 -6.89 -3.31
CA MET A 41 2.12 -5.64 -3.66
C MET A 41 0.88 -5.89 -4.53
N GLU A 42 0.96 -6.74 -5.56
CA GLU A 42 -0.19 -7.02 -6.42
C GLU A 42 -1.30 -7.79 -5.70
N LYS A 43 -0.96 -8.72 -4.79
CA LYS A 43 -1.96 -9.38 -3.94
C LYS A 43 -2.74 -8.38 -3.05
N VAL A 44 -2.06 -7.41 -2.44
CA VAL A 44 -2.71 -6.32 -1.67
C VAL A 44 -3.63 -5.50 -2.58
N ARG A 45 -3.20 -5.21 -3.80
CA ARG A 45 -3.98 -4.42 -4.78
C ARG A 45 -5.24 -5.14 -5.24
N VAL A 46 -5.14 -6.43 -5.59
CA VAL A 46 -6.26 -7.27 -6.02
C VAL A 46 -7.32 -7.37 -4.92
N GLU A 47 -6.93 -7.64 -3.67
CA GLU A 47 -7.90 -7.75 -2.58
C GLU A 47 -8.53 -6.39 -2.21
N ILE A 48 -7.77 -5.29 -2.28
CA ILE A 48 -8.32 -3.93 -2.15
C ILE A 48 -9.35 -3.62 -3.24
N ILE A 49 -9.09 -3.99 -4.50
CA ILE A 49 -10.03 -3.77 -5.61
C ILE A 49 -11.33 -4.55 -5.37
N ARG A 50 -11.22 -5.86 -5.09
CA ARG A 50 -12.35 -6.74 -4.76
C ARG A 50 -13.19 -6.19 -3.61
N LEU A 51 -12.56 -5.72 -2.53
CA LEU A 51 -13.27 -5.12 -1.39
C LEU A 51 -13.95 -3.81 -1.75
N ARG A 52 -13.37 -2.99 -2.64
CA ARG A 52 -14.00 -1.75 -3.13
C ARG A 52 -15.19 -2.02 -4.03
N GLU A 53 -15.15 -3.07 -4.85
CA GLU A 53 -16.28 -3.57 -5.65
C GLU A 53 -17.41 -4.13 -4.76
N GLN A 54 -17.05 -4.79 -3.66
CA GLN A 54 -17.98 -5.23 -2.60
C GLN A 54 -18.51 -4.08 -1.72
N ASN A 55 -18.33 -2.81 -2.13
CA ASN A 55 -18.87 -1.60 -1.49
C ASN A 55 -18.36 -1.30 -0.05
N TYR A 56 -17.30 -1.97 0.41
CA TYR A 56 -16.62 -1.59 1.65
C TYR A 56 -16.07 -0.15 1.58
N SER A 57 -15.99 0.55 2.71
CA SER A 57 -15.42 1.92 2.72
C SER A 57 -13.96 1.93 2.26
N CYS A 58 -13.44 3.09 1.88
CA CYS A 58 -12.01 3.21 1.54
C CYS A 58 -11.10 2.80 2.70
N SER A 59 -11.46 3.12 3.95
CA SER A 59 -10.74 2.69 5.14
C SER A 59 -10.83 1.18 5.37
N GLN A 60 -12.03 0.59 5.26
CA GLN A 60 -12.27 -0.84 5.47
C GLN A 60 -11.57 -1.68 4.40
N ALA A 61 -11.73 -1.34 3.12
CA ALA A 61 -11.11 -2.05 2.02
C ALA A 61 -9.57 -2.00 2.10
N THR A 62 -9.00 -0.84 2.46
CA THR A 62 -7.54 -0.71 2.65
C THR A 62 -7.04 -1.57 3.79
N LEU A 63 -7.61 -1.44 5.00
CA LEU A 63 -7.11 -2.19 6.17
C LEU A 63 -7.34 -3.69 6.03
N LEU A 64 -8.55 -4.10 5.63
CA LEU A 64 -8.88 -5.53 5.48
C LEU A 64 -8.13 -6.17 4.31
N GLY A 65 -7.92 -5.46 3.20
CA GLY A 65 -7.14 -5.96 2.07
C GLY A 65 -5.69 -6.25 2.45
N ILE A 66 -5.03 -5.30 3.16
CA ILE A 66 -3.68 -5.50 3.69
C ILE A 66 -3.67 -6.68 4.68
N CYS A 67 -4.60 -6.70 5.66
CA CYS A 67 -4.63 -7.75 6.68
C CYS A 67 -4.95 -9.16 6.15
N ARG A 68 -5.75 -9.28 5.08
CA ARG A 68 -6.00 -10.55 4.38
C ARG A 68 -4.76 -11.04 3.64
N THR A 69 -4.02 -10.15 2.98
CA THR A 69 -2.84 -10.52 2.19
C THR A 69 -1.62 -10.87 3.07
N LEU A 70 -1.35 -10.07 4.11
CA LEU A 70 -0.18 -10.25 4.99
C LEU A 70 -0.45 -11.19 6.19
N GLY A 71 -1.70 -11.61 6.38
CA GLY A 71 -2.17 -12.41 7.52
C GLY A 71 -2.27 -11.60 8.81
N SER A 72 -3.29 -11.84 9.63
CA SER A 72 -3.45 -11.18 10.93
C SER A 72 -4.14 -12.09 11.95
N ASN A 73 -3.77 -11.95 13.22
CA ASN A 73 -4.44 -12.63 14.34
C ASN A 73 -5.74 -11.91 14.78
N LEU A 74 -6.06 -10.75 14.19
CA LEU A 74 -7.29 -10.01 14.46
C LEU A 74 -8.46 -10.53 13.60
N PRO A 75 -9.64 -10.83 14.17
CA PRO A 75 -10.82 -11.18 13.40
C PRO A 75 -11.22 -10.08 12.41
N GLU A 76 -11.63 -10.45 11.20
CA GLU A 76 -12.02 -9.49 10.14
C GLU A 76 -13.09 -8.50 10.61
N GLN A 77 -14.03 -8.94 11.45
CA GLN A 77 -15.06 -8.07 12.01
C GLN A 77 -14.47 -6.94 12.88
N GLN A 78 -13.39 -7.20 13.63
CA GLN A 78 -12.70 -6.17 14.41
C GLN A 78 -11.91 -5.22 13.49
N ILE A 79 -11.21 -5.77 12.49
CA ILE A 79 -10.52 -4.99 11.45
C ILE A 79 -11.48 -4.03 10.74
N MET A 80 -12.67 -4.52 10.35
CA MET A 80 -13.72 -3.71 9.72
C MET A 80 -14.36 -2.70 10.68
N ALA A 81 -14.38 -2.97 11.99
CA ALA A 81 -14.91 -2.06 13.00
C ALA A 81 -13.95 -0.90 13.30
N PHE A 82 -12.66 -1.19 13.54
CA PHE A 82 -11.63 -0.16 13.79
C PHE A 82 -11.54 0.86 12.64
N SER A 83 -11.67 0.38 11.40
CA SER A 83 -11.61 1.21 10.20
C SER A 83 -12.94 1.88 9.82
N ALA A 84 -14.09 1.47 10.37
CA ALA A 84 -15.42 1.96 9.96
C ALA A 84 -15.60 3.49 10.17
N GLY A 85 -15.08 4.03 11.29
CA GLY A 85 -15.21 5.45 11.65
C GLY A 85 -14.56 6.42 10.65
N PHE A 86 -13.66 5.93 9.79
CA PHE A 86 -12.88 6.72 8.84
C PHE A 86 -13.52 6.78 7.44
N ARG A 87 -14.81 6.41 7.31
CA ARG A 87 -15.57 6.58 6.07
C ARG A 87 -15.87 8.07 5.82
N GLY A 88 -15.38 8.61 4.71
CA GLY A 88 -15.65 10.00 4.29
C GLY A 88 -14.82 11.04 5.05
N GLY A 89 -13.57 10.72 5.39
CA GLY A 89 -12.74 11.54 6.27
C GLY A 89 -12.75 10.91 7.66
N ILE A 90 -13.25 11.66 8.65
CA ILE A 90 -13.54 11.13 9.99
C ILE A 90 -15.03 11.36 10.23
N GLY A 91 -15.81 10.30 10.44
CA GLY A 91 -17.26 10.42 10.69
C GLY A 91 -18.07 11.11 9.59
N ARG A 92 -17.61 11.07 8.32
CA ARG A 92 -18.13 11.86 7.18
C ARG A 92 -17.93 13.38 7.28
N SER A 93 -16.91 13.87 8.00
CA SER A 93 -16.56 15.30 8.02
C SER A 93 -16.00 15.85 6.70
N TYR A 94 -15.60 14.98 5.76
CA TYR A 94 -15.06 15.30 4.44
C TYR A 94 -13.96 16.37 4.42
N ASN A 95 -14.33 17.66 4.35
CA ASN A 95 -13.44 18.81 4.18
C ASN A 95 -12.55 19.09 5.40
N GLU A 96 -12.85 18.48 6.55
CA GLU A 96 -12.04 18.58 7.78
C GLU A 96 -11.32 17.27 8.11
N GLY A 97 -11.70 16.15 7.49
CA GLY A 97 -11.25 14.81 7.86
C GLY A 97 -10.13 14.27 6.99
N THR A 98 -9.04 13.79 7.61
CA THR A 98 -7.99 13.00 6.95
C THR A 98 -8.57 11.80 6.20
N CYS A 99 -8.03 11.50 5.01
CA CYS A 99 -8.51 10.41 4.17
C CYS A 99 -8.42 9.05 4.88
N GLY A 100 -9.55 8.35 5.01
CA GLY A 100 -9.61 7.08 5.74
C GLY A 100 -8.76 5.95 5.17
N ALA A 101 -8.36 6.01 3.89
CA ALA A 101 -7.36 5.09 3.35
C ALA A 101 -5.98 5.31 4.02
N LEU A 102 -5.55 6.56 4.20
CA LEU A 102 -4.29 6.89 4.90
C LEU A 102 -4.37 6.49 6.37
N SER A 103 -5.49 6.77 7.05
CA SER A 103 -5.72 6.32 8.43
C SER A 103 -5.64 4.78 8.55
N ALA A 104 -6.21 4.04 7.59
CA ALA A 104 -6.11 2.59 7.54
C ALA A 104 -4.66 2.10 7.32
N GLY A 105 -3.87 2.76 6.45
CA GLY A 105 -2.46 2.40 6.28
C GLY A 105 -1.62 2.61 7.54
N ILE A 106 -1.89 3.68 8.29
CA ILE A 106 -1.26 3.95 9.60
C ILE A 106 -1.63 2.87 10.63
N MET A 107 -2.90 2.41 10.66
CA MET A 107 -3.30 1.26 11.49
C MET A 107 -2.59 -0.03 11.08
N ALA A 108 -2.44 -0.28 9.78
CA ALA A 108 -1.75 -1.47 9.28
C ALA A 108 -0.28 -1.50 9.74
N LEU A 109 0.44 -0.38 9.66
CA LEU A 109 1.80 -0.28 10.21
C LEU A 109 1.85 -0.70 11.69
N GLY A 110 0.94 -0.17 12.53
CA GLY A 110 0.86 -0.54 13.95
C GLY A 110 0.45 -2.00 14.23
N ILE A 111 -0.26 -2.66 13.30
CA ILE A 111 -0.59 -4.10 13.41
C ILE A 111 0.64 -4.98 13.15
N TYR A 112 1.50 -4.60 12.20
CA TYR A 112 2.68 -5.38 11.82
C TYR A 112 3.97 -5.00 12.53
N LEU A 113 3.97 -3.89 13.29
CA LEU A 113 5.10 -3.37 14.07
C LEU A 113 4.68 -3.06 15.53
N PRO A 114 4.06 -4.01 16.26
CA PRO A 114 3.32 -3.74 17.50
C PRO A 114 4.19 -3.26 18.67
N ASP A 115 5.47 -3.66 18.72
CA ASP A 115 6.42 -3.27 19.76
C ASP A 115 7.41 -2.18 19.28
N GLU A 116 7.33 -1.73 18.02
CA GLU A 116 8.28 -0.80 17.40
C GLU A 116 7.70 0.62 17.21
N ASN A 117 7.15 1.22 18.28
CA ASN A 117 6.42 2.50 18.23
C ASN A 117 7.14 3.62 17.45
N GLU A 118 8.43 3.86 17.69
CA GLU A 118 9.18 4.92 16.99
C GLU A 118 9.33 4.64 15.49
N LYS A 119 9.50 3.37 15.09
CA LYS A 119 9.49 2.96 13.68
C LYS A 119 8.09 3.19 13.09
N THR A 120 7.04 2.77 13.78
CA THR A 120 5.64 3.00 13.36
C THR A 120 5.34 4.48 13.16
N ILE A 121 5.85 5.37 14.03
CA ILE A 121 5.74 6.84 13.88
C ILE A 121 6.49 7.32 12.63
N ALA A 122 7.75 6.91 12.44
CA ALA A 122 8.57 7.32 11.30
C ALA A 122 7.98 6.86 9.95
N LEU A 123 7.54 5.61 9.85
CA LEU A 123 6.91 5.06 8.65
C LEU A 123 5.53 5.68 8.39
N SER A 124 4.77 6.00 9.45
CA SER A 124 3.50 6.74 9.31
C SER A 124 3.72 8.15 8.75
N LYS A 125 4.85 8.80 9.08
CA LYS A 125 5.24 10.07 8.49
C LYS A 125 5.63 9.94 7.02
N GLU A 126 6.42 8.91 6.65
CA GLU A 126 6.75 8.62 5.24
C GLU A 126 5.49 8.32 4.42
N LEU A 127 4.57 7.52 4.95
CA LEU A 127 3.29 7.19 4.32
C LEU A 127 2.38 8.42 4.16
N PHE A 128 2.33 9.29 5.16
CA PHE A 128 1.61 10.58 5.11
C PHE A 128 2.17 11.49 4.02
N ASP A 129 3.50 11.66 3.97
CA ASP A 129 4.16 12.52 3.00
C ASP A 129 3.97 12.00 1.56
N HIS A 130 4.17 10.69 1.35
CA HIS A 130 3.90 10.03 0.06
C HIS A 130 2.44 10.23 -0.38
N PHE A 131 1.46 9.96 0.48
CA PHE A 131 0.05 10.14 0.15
C PHE A 131 -0.30 11.60 -0.16
N LYS A 132 0.31 12.54 0.58
CA LYS A 132 0.14 13.99 0.37
C LYS A 132 0.75 14.43 -0.96
N GLN A 133 1.90 13.87 -1.35
CA GLN A 133 2.52 14.11 -2.66
C GLN A 133 1.63 13.61 -3.80
N GLU A 134 1.17 12.36 -3.73
CA GLU A 134 0.37 11.70 -4.77
C GLU A 134 -1.04 12.30 -4.98
N ASN A 135 -1.60 12.96 -3.97
CA ASN A 135 -2.97 13.49 -4.02
C ASN A 135 -3.05 15.03 -3.84
N GLY A 136 -1.92 15.68 -3.53
CA GLY A 136 -1.81 17.11 -3.22
C GLY A 136 -2.29 17.53 -1.83
N THR A 137 -2.97 16.64 -1.10
CA THR A 137 -3.50 16.87 0.24
C THR A 137 -3.84 15.54 0.93
N VAL A 138 -3.99 15.56 2.25
CA VAL A 138 -4.48 14.42 3.04
C VAL A 138 -5.98 14.52 3.37
N ILE A 139 -6.61 15.67 3.13
CA ILE A 139 -8.00 15.95 3.48
C ILE A 139 -8.94 15.26 2.49
N CYS A 140 -9.85 14.43 2.99
CA CYS A 140 -10.72 13.57 2.19
C CYS A 140 -11.64 14.36 1.25
N GLY A 141 -12.26 15.43 1.76
CA GLY A 141 -13.17 16.29 1.00
C GLY A 141 -12.47 16.96 -0.17
N ASN A 142 -11.28 17.52 0.05
CA ASN A 142 -10.50 18.20 -0.98
C ASN A 142 -10.06 17.23 -2.10
N ILE A 143 -9.74 15.97 -1.78
CA ILE A 143 -9.46 14.92 -2.79
C ILE A 143 -10.74 14.60 -3.60
N VAL A 144 -11.88 14.42 -2.93
CA VAL A 144 -13.17 14.14 -3.59
C VAL A 144 -13.64 15.32 -4.43
N GLN A 145 -13.39 16.56 -4.00
CA GLN A 145 -13.70 17.77 -4.76
C GLN A 145 -12.83 17.89 -6.03
N LYS A 146 -11.55 17.51 -5.95
CA LYS A 146 -10.61 17.60 -7.09
C LYS A 146 -10.76 16.46 -8.11
N TYR A 147 -11.13 15.26 -7.67
CA TYR A 147 -11.08 14.05 -8.51
C TYR A 147 -12.37 13.19 -8.51
N GLY A 148 -13.38 13.55 -7.73
CA GLY A 148 -14.59 12.75 -7.53
C GLY A 148 -14.38 11.51 -6.64
N PHE A 149 -15.48 10.82 -6.32
CA PHE A 149 -15.45 9.59 -5.51
C PHE A 149 -14.78 8.40 -6.20
N SER A 150 -14.60 8.42 -7.52
CA SER A 150 -13.83 7.42 -8.27
C SER A 150 -12.38 7.31 -7.78
N ARG A 151 -11.75 8.45 -7.42
CA ARG A 151 -10.38 8.47 -6.87
C ARG A 151 -10.27 7.77 -5.52
N CYS A 152 -11.35 7.53 -4.78
CA CYS A 152 -11.28 6.84 -3.49
C CYS A 152 -10.63 5.45 -3.57
N THR A 153 -10.83 4.69 -4.66
CA THR A 153 -10.13 3.41 -4.86
C THR A 153 -8.65 3.62 -5.19
N GLY A 154 -8.31 4.66 -5.96
CA GLY A 154 -6.92 5.08 -6.17
C GLY A 154 -6.19 5.47 -4.87
N CYS A 155 -6.89 6.11 -3.93
CA CYS A 155 -6.35 6.38 -2.59
C CYS A 155 -6.07 5.08 -1.80
N CYS A 156 -6.92 4.06 -1.93
CA CYS A 156 -6.70 2.76 -1.29
C CYS A 156 -5.46 2.06 -1.88
N LEU A 157 -5.31 2.09 -3.21
CA LEU A 157 -4.16 1.50 -3.91
C LEU A 157 -2.85 2.23 -3.61
N CYS A 158 -2.84 3.57 -3.59
CA CYS A 158 -1.67 4.36 -3.18
C CYS A 158 -1.16 3.94 -1.79
N ILE A 159 -2.06 3.81 -0.82
CA ILE A 159 -1.70 3.35 0.54
C ILE A 159 -1.32 1.87 0.57
N GLY A 160 -2.08 0.99 -0.07
CA GLY A 160 -1.81 -0.45 -0.11
C GLY A 160 -0.44 -0.77 -0.70
N ASN A 161 -0.11 -0.16 -1.85
CA ASN A 161 1.22 -0.23 -2.46
C ASN A 161 2.31 0.20 -1.47
N LYS A 162 2.19 1.41 -0.88
CA LYS A 162 3.24 1.96 -0.03
C LYS A 162 3.39 1.22 1.30
N VAL A 163 2.30 0.74 1.91
CA VAL A 163 2.38 -0.09 3.13
C VAL A 163 3.04 -1.45 2.84
N ALA A 164 2.75 -2.08 1.70
CA ALA A 164 3.44 -3.30 1.29
C ALA A 164 4.95 -3.07 1.11
N GLU A 165 5.34 -2.00 0.39
CA GLU A 165 6.73 -1.59 0.21
C GLU A 165 7.45 -1.37 1.56
N LEU A 166 6.84 -0.59 2.47
CA LEU A 166 7.41 -0.27 3.78
C LEU A 166 7.58 -1.52 4.64
N LEU A 167 6.55 -2.35 4.80
CA LEU A 167 6.63 -3.54 5.66
C LEU A 167 7.63 -4.58 5.13
N GLN A 168 7.81 -4.66 3.80
CA GLN A 168 8.84 -5.51 3.20
C GLN A 168 10.25 -4.97 3.40
N ARG A 169 10.44 -3.64 3.27
CA ARG A 169 11.72 -2.96 3.52
C ARG A 169 12.22 -3.19 4.94
N GLU A 170 11.31 -3.11 5.92
CA GLU A 170 11.60 -3.33 7.34
C GLU A 170 11.65 -4.81 7.74
N LYS A 171 11.35 -5.74 6.82
CA LYS A 171 11.26 -7.20 7.05
C LYS A 171 10.32 -7.58 8.21
N ALA A 172 9.15 -6.93 8.26
CA ALA A 172 8.14 -7.17 9.29
C ALA A 172 7.70 -8.65 9.31
N GLN A 173 7.41 -9.19 10.50
CA GLN A 173 7.02 -10.59 10.64
C GLN A 173 5.56 -10.80 10.25
N PHE A 174 5.33 -11.42 9.08
CA PHE A 174 4.00 -11.76 8.59
C PHE A 174 3.43 -12.98 9.31
N GLY A 175 2.15 -12.88 9.71
CA GLY A 175 1.51 -13.83 10.62
C GLY A 175 1.05 -15.12 9.94
N THR A 176 1.96 -16.05 9.68
CA THR A 176 1.58 -17.47 9.82
C THR A 176 1.27 -17.72 11.31
N VAL A 177 0.19 -18.47 11.59
CA VAL A 177 -0.41 -18.55 12.93
C VAL A 177 0.50 -19.30 13.92
N GLN A 178 1.48 -18.59 14.50
CA GLN A 178 2.16 -19.04 15.70
C GLN A 178 1.33 -18.68 16.93
N MET A 179 0.82 -19.70 17.62
CA MET A 179 0.23 -19.51 18.94
C MET A 179 1.23 -18.85 19.88
N PHE A 180 0.74 -17.91 20.70
CA PHE A 180 1.52 -17.24 21.75
C PHE A 180 2.33 -18.23 22.60
N ARG A 181 3.63 -18.34 22.33
CA ARG A 181 4.60 -18.87 23.30
C ARG A 181 4.82 -17.83 24.40
N ARG A 182 3.83 -17.67 25.27
CA ARG A 182 3.97 -17.02 26.57
C ARG A 182 5.00 -17.80 27.38
N ASN A 183 6.26 -17.36 27.32
CA ASN A 183 7.33 -17.88 28.18
C ASN A 183 6.95 -17.64 29.64
N GLY A 184 6.58 -18.71 30.33
CA GLY A 184 6.13 -18.64 31.72
C GLY A 184 7.27 -18.25 32.65
N ARG A 185 7.18 -17.05 33.23
CA ARG A 185 7.84 -16.70 34.50
C ARG A 185 6.79 -16.22 35.49
N ILE A 186 6.08 -17.17 36.08
CA ILE A 186 5.46 -16.98 37.39
C ILE A 186 6.61 -17.12 38.39
N ASN A 187 7.13 -16.01 38.88
CA ASN A 187 8.04 -16.04 40.03
C ASN A 187 7.24 -16.46 41.27
N LYS A 188 7.90 -17.21 42.16
CA LYS A 188 7.42 -17.48 43.52
C LYS A 188 7.71 -16.30 44.43
#